data_AF-A0A5M5C354-F1
#
_entry.id   AF-A0A5M5C354-F1
#
_cell.length_a   1.000
_cell.length_b   1.000
_cell.length_c   1.000
_cell.angle_alpha   90.00
_cell.angle_beta   90.00
_cell.angle_gamma   90.00
#
_symmetry.space_group_name_H-M   'P 1'
#
loop_
_entity.id
_entity.type
_entity.pdbx_description
1 polymer ?
#
loop_
_entity_poly.entity_id
_entity_poly.type
_entity_poly.pdbx_seq_one_letter_code
_entity_poly.pdbx_strand_id
1 'polypeptide(L)'
;MAQIDNNLKQLLAKPQTWFCKYFPKRIRNVGEKEIADRQMVYDFKDGRSFEAVAQMTATSMKEQYGEKCSGIVFVPVPASTNEKNELRYKAFCERVCELTGAINGFDHVKVAGGRLAIHENRKLEKEIRKVNIITFDEKWFCDKTIVTFDDVITRG
;
A
#
# COMPACT_ATOMS: atom_id res chain seq x y z
N MET A 1 13.67 24.41 10.07
CA MET A 1 12.54 23.54 9.66
C MET A 1 13.01 22.73 8.47
N ALA A 2 12.95 21.40 8.51
CA ALA A 2 13.42 20.57 7.38
C ALA A 2 12.55 20.87 6.16
N GLN A 3 13.19 21.28 5.06
CA GLN A 3 12.53 21.62 3.81
C GLN A 3 11.90 20.34 3.26
N ILE A 4 10.55 20.27 3.26
CA ILE A 4 9.82 19.12 2.72
C ILE A 4 10.17 19.03 1.22
N ASP A 5 10.64 17.85 0.81
CA ASP A 5 10.97 17.52 -0.58
C ASP A 5 9.78 17.85 -1.50
N ASN A 6 10.04 18.45 -2.66
CA ASN A 6 9.00 18.84 -3.60
C ASN A 6 8.21 17.65 -4.15
N ASN A 7 8.85 16.47 -4.28
CA ASN A 7 8.15 15.25 -4.68
C ASN A 7 7.12 14.82 -3.62
N LEU A 8 7.50 14.91 -2.34
CA LEU A 8 6.60 14.60 -1.24
C LEU A 8 5.43 15.59 -1.17
N LYS A 9 5.65 16.88 -1.45
CA LYS A 9 4.55 17.86 -1.55
C LYS A 9 3.56 17.51 -2.66
N GLN A 10 4.05 17.11 -3.84
CA GLN A 10 3.19 16.71 -4.95
C GLN A 10 2.39 15.43 -4.62
N LEU A 11 3.00 14.47 -3.93
CA LEU A 11 2.31 13.26 -3.47
C LEU A 11 1.19 13.59 -2.48
N LEU A 12 1.47 14.45 -1.50
CA LEU A 12 0.51 14.85 -0.46
C LEU A 12 -0.62 15.75 -1.01
N ALA A 13 -0.44 16.36 -2.19
CA ALA A 13 -1.49 17.12 -2.85
C ALA A 13 -2.52 16.25 -3.60
N LYS A 14 -2.23 14.96 -3.81
CA LYS A 14 -3.17 14.03 -4.46
C LYS A 14 -4.33 13.71 -3.51
N PRO A 15 -5.52 13.34 -4.04
CA PRO A 15 -6.60 12.84 -3.20
C PRO A 15 -6.15 11.64 -2.36
N GLN A 16 -6.42 11.67 -1.06
CA GLN A 16 -6.05 10.62 -0.11
C GLN A 16 -7.23 10.29 0.80
N THR A 17 -7.50 9.00 0.98
CA THR A 17 -8.52 8.49 1.90
C THR A 17 -7.86 7.64 2.97
N TRP A 18 -8.21 7.91 4.23
CA TRP A 18 -7.66 7.24 5.40
C TRP A 18 -8.74 6.38 6.07
N PHE A 19 -8.58 5.06 6.06
CA PHE A 19 -9.56 4.16 6.66
C PHE A 19 -9.48 4.07 8.18
N CYS A 20 -8.27 4.16 8.74
CA CYS A 20 -8.08 4.10 10.19
C CYS A 20 -6.84 4.87 10.63
N LYS A 21 -6.81 5.23 11.92
CA LYS A 21 -5.63 5.83 12.55
C LYS A 21 -4.78 4.73 13.16
N TYR A 22 -3.62 4.45 12.56
CA TYR A 22 -2.75 3.37 13.01
C TYR A 22 -1.88 3.78 14.21
N PHE A 23 -1.97 3.00 15.30
CA PHE A 23 -1.08 3.10 16.45
C PHE A 23 -0.25 1.82 16.64
N PRO A 24 1.09 1.89 16.69
CA PRO A 24 1.93 0.72 16.90
C PRO A 24 1.80 0.17 18.33
N LYS A 25 2.02 -1.15 18.52
CA LYS A 25 1.90 -1.85 19.83
C LYS A 25 2.63 -1.19 21.03
N ARG A 26 3.68 -0.42 20.78
CA ARG A 26 4.41 0.33 21.84
C ARG A 26 3.55 1.41 22.51
N ILE A 27 2.54 1.93 21.80
CA ILE A 27 1.59 2.89 22.34
C ILE A 27 0.41 2.09 22.89
N ARG A 28 0.30 2.05 24.22
CA ARG A 28 -0.69 1.23 24.94
C ARG A 28 -1.94 2.00 25.35
N ASN A 29 -1.82 3.31 25.53
CA ASN A 29 -2.92 4.19 25.96
C ASN A 29 -3.75 4.63 24.75
N VAL A 30 -4.46 3.68 24.15
CA VAL A 30 -5.36 3.91 23.00
C VAL A 30 -6.71 3.25 23.28
N GLY A 31 -7.77 3.73 22.63
CA GLY A 31 -9.12 3.20 22.83
C GLY A 31 -9.34 1.84 22.17
N GLU A 32 -10.49 1.23 22.45
CA GLU A 32 -10.87 -0.07 21.90
C GLU A 32 -10.92 -0.05 20.37
N LYS A 33 -11.38 1.05 19.78
CA LYS A 33 -11.40 1.24 18.32
C LYS A 33 -10.00 1.17 17.73
N GLU A 34 -9.03 1.89 18.28
CA GLU A 34 -7.65 1.87 17.78
C GLU A 34 -6.99 0.50 17.95
N ILE A 35 -7.36 -0.25 19.00
CA ILE A 35 -6.91 -1.62 19.20
C ILE A 35 -7.46 -2.52 18.08
N ALA A 36 -8.75 -2.39 17.76
CA ALA A 36 -9.40 -3.14 16.69
C ALA A 36 -8.83 -2.77 15.30
N ASP A 37 -8.65 -1.48 15.01
CA ASP A 37 -8.04 -0.99 13.77
C ASP A 37 -6.62 -1.55 13.60
N ARG A 38 -5.81 -1.54 14.67
CA ARG A 38 -4.47 -2.14 14.66
C ARG A 38 -4.53 -3.65 14.38
N GLN A 39 -5.49 -4.35 14.99
CA GLN A 39 -5.65 -5.79 14.80
C GLN A 39 -6.05 -6.10 13.36
N MET A 40 -6.98 -5.35 12.77
CA MET A 40 -7.34 -5.45 11.36
C MET A 40 -6.13 -5.29 10.43
N VAL A 41 -5.25 -4.30 10.69
CA VAL A 41 -4.01 -4.12 9.91
C VAL A 41 -3.06 -5.32 10.05
N TYR A 42 -2.94 -5.92 11.23
CA TYR A 42 -2.12 -7.12 11.41
C TYR A 42 -2.71 -8.34 10.74
N ASP A 43 -4.01 -8.57 10.88
CA ASP A 43 -4.69 -9.68 10.23
C ASP A 43 -4.65 -9.54 8.70
N PHE A 44 -4.76 -8.32 8.17
CA PHE A 44 -4.50 -8.05 6.75
C PHE A 44 -3.07 -8.41 6.35
N LYS A 45 -2.08 -7.97 7.12
CA LYS A 45 -0.65 -8.25 6.86
C LYS A 45 -0.30 -9.72 6.88
N ASP A 46 -1.05 -10.51 7.66
CA ASP A 46 -0.91 -11.95 7.81
C ASP A 46 -1.84 -12.74 6.86
N GLY A 47 -2.56 -12.07 5.94
CA GLY A 47 -3.41 -12.68 4.92
C GLY A 47 -4.77 -13.21 5.43
N ARG A 48 -5.19 -12.82 6.64
CA ARG A 48 -6.39 -13.34 7.32
C ARG A 48 -7.64 -12.48 7.17
N SER A 49 -7.50 -11.19 6.87
CA SER A 49 -8.63 -10.24 6.83
C SER A 49 -8.68 -9.38 5.55
N PHE A 50 -8.27 -9.94 4.41
CA PHE A 50 -8.29 -9.17 3.16
C PHE A 50 -9.71 -8.80 2.69
N GLU A 51 -10.74 -9.61 2.95
CA GLU A 51 -12.11 -9.35 2.48
C GLU A 51 -12.70 -8.05 3.06
N ALA A 52 -12.62 -7.86 4.38
CA ALA A 52 -13.14 -6.66 5.01
C ALA A 52 -12.45 -5.40 4.49
N VAL A 53 -11.13 -5.46 4.31
CA VAL A 53 -10.32 -4.34 3.77
C VAL A 53 -10.66 -4.10 2.29
N ALA A 54 -10.88 -5.16 1.51
CA ALA A 54 -11.29 -5.06 0.11
C ALA A 54 -12.65 -4.36 -0.02
N GLN A 55 -13.61 -4.68 0.86
CA GLN A 55 -14.94 -4.07 0.87
C GLN A 55 -14.90 -2.59 1.22
N MET A 56 -14.11 -2.23 2.23
CA MET A 56 -13.88 -0.83 2.60
C MET A 56 -13.23 -0.06 1.44
N THR A 57 -12.22 -0.66 0.81
CA THR A 57 -11.51 -0.06 -0.33
C THR A 57 -12.44 0.13 -1.53
N ALA A 58 -13.21 -0.90 -1.89
CA ALA A 58 -14.13 -0.85 -3.01
C ALA A 58 -15.26 0.16 -2.78
N THR A 59 -15.80 0.24 -1.57
CA THR A 59 -16.83 1.22 -1.21
C THR A 59 -16.28 2.63 -1.37
N SER A 60 -15.10 2.91 -0.82
CA SER A 60 -14.46 4.22 -0.95
C SER A 60 -14.15 4.59 -2.40
N MET A 61 -13.66 3.65 -3.22
CA MET A 61 -13.42 3.90 -4.64
C MET A 61 -14.72 4.23 -5.38
N LYS A 62 -15.80 3.50 -5.13
CA LYS A 62 -17.11 3.77 -5.75
C LYS A 62 -17.70 5.10 -5.32
N GLU A 63 -17.59 5.46 -4.05
CA GLU A 63 -18.03 6.78 -3.56
C GLU A 63 -17.26 7.92 -4.24
N GLN A 64 -15.97 7.73 -4.48
CA GLN A 64 -15.11 8.77 -5.03
C GLN A 64 -15.17 8.87 -6.57
N TYR A 65 -15.28 7.74 -7.27
CA TYR A 65 -15.12 7.67 -8.72
C TYR A 65 -16.36 7.15 -9.45
N GLY A 66 -17.31 6.50 -8.76
CA GLY A 66 -18.50 5.91 -9.36
C GLY A 66 -18.18 4.98 -10.52
N GLU A 67 -18.90 5.13 -11.62
CA GLU A 67 -18.72 4.34 -12.86
C GLU A 67 -17.31 4.46 -13.48
N LYS A 68 -16.58 5.54 -13.16
CA LYS A 68 -15.21 5.74 -13.66
C LYS A 68 -14.22 4.74 -13.09
N CYS A 69 -14.57 3.97 -12.05
CA CYS A 69 -13.73 2.92 -11.50
C CYS A 69 -13.23 1.95 -12.58
N SER A 70 -14.05 1.64 -13.58
CA SER A 70 -13.70 0.74 -14.68
C SER A 70 -12.50 1.17 -15.53
N GLY A 71 -12.20 2.47 -15.57
CA GLY A 71 -11.02 3.02 -16.26
C GLY A 71 -9.80 3.22 -15.37
N ILE A 72 -9.89 2.90 -14.08
CA ILE A 72 -8.82 3.09 -13.09
C ILE A 72 -8.01 1.81 -12.97
N VAL A 73 -6.68 1.95 -12.95
CA VAL A 73 -5.79 0.89 -12.51
C VAL A 73 -5.64 0.94 -10.99
N PHE A 74 -5.99 -0.16 -10.34
CA PHE A 74 -5.75 -0.33 -8.92
C PHE A 74 -4.43 -1.08 -8.71
N VAL A 75 -3.53 -0.51 -7.91
CA VAL A 75 -2.20 -1.10 -7.66
C VAL A 75 -1.79 -0.90 -6.20
N PRO A 76 -1.26 -1.93 -5.52
CA PRO A 76 -0.76 -1.75 -4.16
C PRO A 76 0.66 -1.17 -4.21
N VAL A 77 1.05 -0.45 -3.15
CA VAL A 77 2.46 -0.19 -2.86
C VAL A 77 3.09 -1.51 -2.42
N PRO A 78 4.11 -2.03 -3.13
CA PRO A 78 4.59 -3.38 -2.85
C PRO A 78 5.17 -3.55 -1.45
N ALA A 79 4.98 -4.74 -0.88
CA ALA A 79 5.62 -5.11 0.38
C ALA A 79 7.15 -5.26 0.20
N SER A 80 7.87 -5.47 1.31
CA SER A 80 9.33 -5.51 1.29
C SER A 80 9.94 -6.75 0.63
N THR A 81 9.15 -7.82 0.43
CA THR A 81 9.57 -9.05 -0.23
C THR A 81 8.42 -9.57 -1.09
N ASN A 82 8.72 -10.39 -2.10
CA ASN A 82 7.69 -10.97 -2.97
C ASN A 82 6.71 -11.84 -2.19
N GLU A 83 7.19 -12.64 -1.21
CA GLU A 83 6.33 -13.52 -0.42
C GLU A 83 5.32 -12.72 0.40
N LYS A 84 5.76 -11.62 1.03
CA LYS A 84 4.88 -10.71 1.76
C LYS A 84 3.95 -9.96 0.82
N ASN A 85 4.42 -9.61 -0.38
CA ASN A 85 3.64 -8.87 -1.36
C ASN A 85 2.46 -9.71 -1.88
N GLU A 86 2.76 -10.95 -2.28
CA GLU A 86 1.77 -11.95 -2.71
C GLU A 86 0.77 -12.25 -1.59
N LEU A 87 1.26 -12.54 -0.37
CA LEU A 87 0.40 -12.85 0.78
C LEU A 87 -0.59 -11.73 1.10
N ARG A 88 -0.13 -10.48 1.04
CA ARG A 88 -0.96 -9.31 1.42
C ARG A 88 -1.90 -8.87 0.32
N TYR A 89 -1.39 -8.78 -0.91
CA TYR A 89 -2.03 -7.96 -1.91
C TYR A 89 -2.60 -8.73 -3.10
N LYS A 90 -2.18 -9.98 -3.38
CA LYS A 90 -2.64 -10.69 -4.57
C LYS A 90 -4.17 -10.87 -4.58
N ALA A 91 -4.68 -11.63 -3.62
CA ALA A 91 -6.13 -11.87 -3.46
C ALA A 91 -6.90 -10.58 -3.13
N PHE A 92 -6.28 -9.66 -2.38
CA PHE A 92 -6.87 -8.36 -2.06
C PHE A 92 -7.13 -7.52 -3.31
N CYS A 93 -6.14 -7.37 -4.19
CA CYS A 93 -6.27 -6.59 -5.42
C CYS A 93 -7.26 -7.21 -6.39
N GLU A 94 -7.23 -8.55 -6.55
CA GLU A 94 -8.24 -9.29 -7.32
C GLU A 94 -9.64 -8.96 -6.80
N ARG A 95 -9.85 -9.04 -5.48
CA ARG A 95 -11.16 -8.79 -4.86
C ARG A 95 -11.62 -7.34 -5.02
N VAL A 96 -10.74 -6.35 -4.81
CA VAL A 96 -11.08 -4.93 -5.01
C VAL A 96 -11.49 -4.67 -6.47
N CYS A 97 -10.76 -5.24 -7.43
CA CYS A 97 -11.04 -5.06 -8.86
C CYS A 97 -12.35 -5.74 -9.27
N GLU A 98 -12.64 -6.94 -8.76
CA GLU A 98 -13.92 -7.63 -8.94
C GLU A 98 -15.10 -6.76 -8.47
N LEU A 99 -14.97 -6.14 -7.30
CA LEU A 99 -16.04 -5.34 -6.71
C LEU A 99 -16.26 -4.00 -7.40
N THR A 100 -15.19 -3.38 -7.89
CA THR A 100 -15.21 -2.02 -8.45
C THR A 100 -15.29 -1.98 -9.98
N GLY A 101 -14.94 -3.07 -10.64
CA GLY A 101 -14.69 -3.12 -12.08
C GLY A 101 -13.34 -2.51 -12.49
N ALA A 102 -12.50 -2.10 -11.54
CA ALA A 102 -11.19 -1.53 -11.83
C ALA A 102 -10.24 -2.55 -12.48
N ILE A 103 -9.19 -2.03 -13.12
CA ILE A 103 -8.15 -2.84 -13.77
C ILE A 103 -7.13 -3.26 -12.72
N ASN A 104 -6.90 -4.57 -12.57
CA ASN A 104 -5.92 -5.10 -11.64
C ASN A 104 -4.50 -4.86 -12.15
N GLY A 105 -3.74 -4.00 -11.47
CA GLY A 105 -2.35 -3.68 -11.79
C GLY A 105 -1.31 -4.49 -11.00
N PHE A 106 -1.72 -5.46 -10.17
CA PHE A 106 -0.83 -6.17 -9.24
C PHE A 106 0.43 -6.73 -9.92
N ASP A 107 0.26 -7.46 -11.04
CA ASP A 107 1.38 -8.10 -11.74
C ASP A 107 2.30 -7.14 -12.51
N HIS A 108 1.88 -5.88 -12.68
CA HIS A 108 2.64 -4.83 -13.35
C HIS A 108 3.62 -4.10 -12.42
N VAL A 109 3.61 -4.42 -11.12
CA VAL A 109 4.58 -3.93 -10.14
C VAL A 109 5.20 -5.10 -9.39
N LYS A 110 6.53 -5.16 -9.36
CA LYS A 110 7.27 -6.27 -8.75
C LYS A 110 8.29 -5.76 -7.75
N VAL A 111 8.50 -6.55 -6.69
CA VAL A 111 9.63 -6.37 -5.79
C VAL A 111 10.83 -7.05 -6.46
N ALA A 112 11.75 -6.28 -7.03
CA ALA A 112 13.01 -6.85 -7.50
C ALA A 112 13.83 -7.25 -6.26
N GLY A 113 14.06 -8.56 -6.12
CA GLY A 113 14.69 -9.16 -4.94
C GLY A 113 16.02 -8.51 -4.56
N GLY A 114 16.22 -8.29 -3.26
CA GLY A 114 17.28 -7.46 -2.67
C GLY A 114 18.72 -7.96 -2.84
N ARG A 115 19.69 -7.15 -2.38
CA ARG A 115 21.12 -7.51 -2.41
C ARG A 115 21.70 -7.68 -1.00
N LEU A 116 22.27 -8.89 -0.81
CA LEU A 116 23.25 -9.40 0.15
C LEU A 116 23.11 -9.02 1.63
N ALA A 117 23.08 -10.06 2.47
CA ALA A 117 23.36 -9.98 3.88
C ALA A 117 24.77 -9.38 4.08
N ILE A 118 24.85 -8.07 4.30
CA ILE A 118 26.06 -7.45 4.82
C ILE A 118 25.83 -7.29 6.31
N HIS A 119 26.14 -8.36 7.04
CA HIS A 119 26.48 -8.21 8.45
C HIS A 119 27.62 -7.19 8.56
N GLU A 120 27.54 -6.37 9.61
CA GLU A 120 28.47 -5.28 9.95
C GLU A 120 28.21 -3.94 9.23
N ASN A 121 27.12 -3.23 9.57
CA ASN A 121 27.15 -1.81 10.00
C ASN A 121 25.73 -1.21 10.05
N ARG A 122 25.31 -0.75 11.23
CA ARG A 122 23.98 -0.16 11.50
C ARG A 122 23.67 1.12 10.71
N LYS A 123 24.69 1.74 10.09
CA LYS A 123 24.55 2.90 9.20
C LYS A 123 24.21 2.49 7.76
N LEU A 124 24.82 1.41 7.25
CA LEU A 124 24.54 0.84 5.92
C LEU A 124 23.17 0.16 5.85
N GLU A 125 22.71 -0.44 6.94
CA GLU A 125 21.37 -1.05 7.03
C GLU A 125 20.22 -0.02 6.77
N LYS A 126 20.43 1.26 7.13
CA LYS A 126 19.48 2.35 6.85
C LYS A 126 19.47 2.77 5.38
N GLU A 127 20.58 2.64 4.67
CA GLU A 127 20.67 2.87 3.22
C GLU A 127 20.15 1.68 2.42
N ILE A 128 20.38 0.45 2.88
CA ILE A 128 19.92 -0.77 2.22
C ILE A 128 18.40 -0.94 2.36
N ARG A 129 17.81 -0.61 3.53
CA ARG A 129 16.34 -0.50 3.69
C ARG A 129 15.69 0.56 2.80
N LYS A 130 16.48 1.51 2.30
CA LYS A 130 16.01 2.64 1.49
C LYS A 130 15.75 2.24 0.03
N VAL A 131 16.18 1.06 -0.40
CA VAL A 131 16.05 0.62 -1.79
C VAL A 131 15.52 -0.82 -1.83
N ASN A 132 14.24 -1.00 -1.47
CA ASN A 132 13.49 -2.06 -2.13
C ASN A 132 13.41 -1.62 -3.59
N ILE A 133 14.16 -2.27 -4.48
CA ILE A 133 14.13 -1.95 -5.90
C ILE A 133 12.77 -2.40 -6.41
N ILE A 134 11.80 -1.49 -6.46
CA ILE A 134 10.51 -1.73 -7.10
C ILE A 134 10.73 -1.54 -8.60
N THR A 135 10.27 -2.51 -9.38
CA THR A 135 10.24 -2.41 -10.84
C THR A 135 8.80 -2.44 -11.31
N PHE A 136 8.44 -1.63 -12.28
CA PHE A 136 7.09 -1.59 -12.84
C PHE A 136 7.11 -1.42 -14.36
N ASP A 137 6.03 -1.82 -15.02
CA ASP A 137 5.87 -1.71 -16.46
C ASP A 137 5.52 -0.26 -16.87
N GLU A 138 6.54 0.58 -17.02
CA GLU A 138 6.40 2.01 -17.35
C GLU A 138 5.51 2.24 -18.58
N LYS A 139 5.69 1.43 -19.64
CA LYS A 139 4.93 1.58 -20.88
C LYS A 139 3.47 1.23 -20.69
N TRP A 140 3.19 0.19 -19.91
CA TRP A 140 1.82 -0.19 -19.60
C TRP A 140 1.13 0.85 -18.72
N PHE A 141 1.82 1.50 -17.78
CA PHE A 141 1.21 2.53 -16.93
C PHE A 141 1.01 3.89 -17.62
N CYS A 142 1.63 4.13 -18.78
CA CYS A 142 1.52 5.40 -19.51
C CYS A 142 0.04 5.77 -19.77
N ASP A 143 -0.30 7.04 -19.50
CA ASP A 143 -1.63 7.63 -19.70
C ASP A 143 -2.79 6.96 -18.93
N LYS A 144 -2.50 6.09 -17.96
CA LYS A 144 -3.52 5.47 -17.11
C LYS A 144 -3.79 6.31 -15.86
N THR A 145 -5.06 6.32 -15.44
CA THR A 145 -5.43 6.81 -14.11
C THR A 145 -5.17 5.70 -13.09
N ILE A 146 -4.39 6.00 -12.06
CA ILE A 146 -3.93 5.00 -11.09
C ILE A 146 -4.40 5.38 -9.69
N VAL A 147 -4.95 4.41 -8.97
CA VAL A 147 -5.21 4.48 -7.54
C VAL A 147 -4.28 3.51 -6.83
N THR A 148 -3.51 4.04 -5.87
CA THR A 148 -2.56 3.26 -5.08
C THR A 148 -3.12 2.94 -3.70
N PHE A 149 -2.88 1.73 -3.21
CA PHE A 149 -3.18 1.33 -1.83
C PHE A 149 -1.92 1.05 -1.03
N ASP A 150 -1.87 1.53 0.21
CA ASP A 150 -0.82 1.17 1.17
C ASP A 150 -1.47 0.71 2.47
N ASP A 151 -0.85 -0.27 3.13
CA ASP A 151 -1.36 -0.84 4.38
C ASP A 151 -1.17 0.11 5.57
N VAL A 152 -0.08 0.89 5.60
CA VAL A 152 0.24 1.87 6.63
C VAL A 152 1.17 2.95 6.06
N ILE A 153 0.65 4.16 5.89
CA ILE A 153 1.48 5.33 5.57
C ILE A 153 1.95 5.97 6.89
N THR A 154 3.24 6.32 6.97
CA THR A 154 3.81 6.97 8.17
C THR A 154 4.33 8.38 7.94
N ARG A 155 5.13 8.61 6.89
CA ARG A 155 5.73 9.93 6.60
C ARG A 155 5.46 10.43 5.18
N GLY A 156 4.62 9.72 4.42
CA GLY A 156 4.53 9.83 2.97
C GLY A 156 5.49 8.85 2.33
#